data_AF-A0A0C1ZBL1-F1
#
_entry.id   AF-A0A0C1ZBL1-F1
#
_cell.length_a   1.000
_cell.length_b   1.000
_cell.length_c   1.000
_cell.angle_alpha   90.00
_cell.angle_beta   90.00
_cell.angle_gamma   90.00
#
_symmetry.space_group_name_H-M   'P 1'
#
loop_
_entity.id
_entity.type
_entity.pdbx_description
1 polymer ?
#
loop_
_entity_poly.entity_id
_entity_poly.type
_entity_poly.pdbx_seq_one_letter_code
_entity_poly.pdbx_strand_id
1 'polypeptide(L)'
;MFIVAITRWGAGFDQQLAELARMLDMFPYDLRARVAGPLPVIVARIPERERAKALMDTLREWGHGVVGCDARTVPGAADMHQPREFSFEGEALHTEDHAHQRATSHLSEAYALVHAMVLADHQSTKEQTRKSFSAARAVLTGGMVMTRKSTTTTHSTTSESEERIYLFRRSGSRLGDPILFCQHQLRYTGLGAAMGHSSHESFAALTTQLRAWAPRAYYDDQLRQTRRKTTFEAATTASSKGTAVSSVTSSNASGVDLAAYLIVMAHSRGQL
;
A
#
# COMPACT_ATOMS: atom_id res chain seq x y z
N MET A 1 -2.90 -9.69 16.96
CA MET A 1 -2.98 -8.23 17.21
C MET A 1 -4.23 -7.74 16.51
N PHE A 2 -5.22 -7.20 17.21
CA PHE A 2 -6.46 -6.72 16.62
C PHE A 2 -6.32 -5.27 16.18
N ILE A 3 -6.72 -4.99 14.95
CA ILE A 3 -6.77 -3.65 14.37
C ILE A 3 -8.19 -3.14 14.54
N VAL A 4 -8.32 -1.92 15.05
CA VAL A 4 -9.60 -1.19 15.09
C VAL A 4 -9.47 0.03 14.19
N ALA A 5 -10.38 0.14 13.22
CA ALA A 5 -10.37 1.21 12.24
C ALA A 5 -11.75 1.86 12.12
N ILE A 6 -11.73 3.18 11.95
CA ILE A 6 -12.91 3.98 11.63
C ILE A 6 -12.99 4.11 10.10
N THR A 7 -14.14 3.79 9.55
CA THR A 7 -14.45 3.79 8.11
C THR A 7 -15.40 4.91 7.71
N ARG A 8 -16.14 5.46 8.69
CA ARG A 8 -17.00 6.64 8.53
C ARG A 8 -17.02 7.42 9.84
N TRP A 9 -16.89 8.74 9.79
CA TRP A 9 -17.07 9.58 10.97
C TRP A 9 -18.55 9.83 11.26
N GLY A 10 -18.99 9.59 12.49
CA GLY A 10 -20.23 10.13 13.03
C GLY A 10 -20.08 11.62 13.37
N ALA A 11 -21.20 12.27 13.67
CA ALA A 11 -21.20 13.66 14.10
C ALA A 11 -20.52 13.81 15.48
N GLY A 12 -19.88 14.98 15.72
CA GLY A 12 -19.38 15.32 17.05
C GLY A 12 -18.03 14.70 17.44
N PHE A 13 -17.23 14.23 16.47
CA PHE A 13 -15.90 13.65 16.76
C PHE A 13 -15.00 14.56 17.62
N ASP A 14 -14.99 15.86 17.38
CA ASP A 14 -14.17 16.80 18.15
C ASP A 14 -14.55 16.83 19.65
N GLN A 15 -15.81 16.59 19.99
CA GLN A 15 -16.28 16.50 21.37
C GLN A 15 -15.91 15.15 22.01
N GLN A 16 -15.85 14.09 21.20
CA GLN A 16 -15.51 12.73 21.62
C GLN A 16 -14.01 12.47 21.71
N LEU A 17 -13.17 13.32 21.10
CA LEU A 17 -11.73 13.11 21.00
C LEU A 17 -11.03 12.95 22.35
N ALA A 18 -11.37 13.77 23.34
CA ALA A 18 -10.74 13.71 24.66
C ALA A 18 -11.02 12.36 25.36
N GLU A 19 -12.24 11.86 25.23
CA GLU A 19 -12.65 10.58 25.79
C GLU A 19 -11.99 9.41 25.05
N LEU A 20 -11.94 9.45 23.72
CA LEU A 20 -11.25 8.43 22.93
C LEU A 20 -9.75 8.38 23.26
N ALA A 21 -9.12 9.55 23.43
CA ALA A 21 -7.71 9.64 23.79
C ALA A 21 -7.45 8.99 25.15
N ARG A 22 -8.31 9.25 26.14
CA ARG A 22 -8.26 8.60 27.46
C ARG A 22 -8.41 7.08 27.37
N MET A 23 -9.35 6.56 26.56
CA MET A 23 -9.52 5.12 26.37
C MET A 23 -8.29 4.42 25.75
N LEU A 24 -7.56 5.16 24.92
CA LEU A 24 -6.37 4.69 24.22
C LEU A 24 -5.06 4.96 24.95
N ASP A 25 -5.11 5.58 26.13
CA ASP A 25 -3.94 6.04 26.89
C ASP A 25 -3.04 6.96 26.05
N MET A 26 -3.66 7.94 25.39
CA MET A 26 -3.01 8.92 24.52
C MET A 26 -3.40 10.34 24.90
N PHE A 27 -2.55 11.30 24.54
CA PHE A 27 -2.96 12.70 24.56
C PHE A 27 -3.91 13.01 23.38
N PRO A 28 -4.90 13.89 23.55
CA PRO A 28 -5.82 14.28 22.47
C PRO A 28 -5.11 14.83 21.23
N TYR A 29 -3.99 15.54 21.42
CA TYR A 29 -3.17 16.06 20.33
C TYR A 29 -2.62 14.93 19.45
N ASP A 30 -2.03 13.90 20.07
CA ASP A 30 -1.45 12.75 19.36
C ASP A 30 -2.52 11.94 18.63
N LEU A 31 -3.68 11.77 19.27
CA LEU A 31 -4.80 11.08 18.65
C LEU A 31 -5.32 11.86 17.44
N ARG A 32 -5.48 13.19 17.54
CA ARG A 32 -5.90 14.03 16.40
C ARG A 32 -4.92 13.91 15.23
N ALA A 33 -3.62 13.94 15.51
CA ALA A 33 -2.60 13.75 14.47
C ALA A 33 -2.68 12.35 13.82
N ARG A 34 -2.98 11.31 14.60
CA ARG A 34 -3.17 9.93 14.10
C ARG A 34 -4.41 9.81 13.22
N VAL A 35 -5.52 10.43 13.60
CA VAL A 35 -6.80 10.28 12.90
C VAL A 35 -6.99 11.24 11.71
N ALA A 36 -6.10 12.20 11.52
CA ALA A 36 -6.14 13.17 10.42
C ALA A 36 -5.85 12.56 9.01
N GLY A 37 -5.64 11.24 8.93
CA GLY A 37 -5.40 10.53 7.67
C GLY A 37 -6.69 10.15 6.93
N PRO A 38 -6.55 9.63 5.68
CA PRO A 38 -7.69 9.12 4.93
C PRO A 38 -8.37 7.93 5.62
N LEU A 39 -9.68 7.83 5.43
CA LEU A 39 -10.45 6.65 5.79
C LEU A 39 -10.08 5.46 4.89
N PRO A 40 -10.18 4.22 5.39
CA PRO A 40 -10.29 3.87 6.80
C PRO A 40 -9.03 4.27 7.61
N VAL A 41 -9.22 4.81 8.82
CA VAL A 41 -8.13 5.23 9.70
C VAL A 41 -7.98 4.26 10.86
N ILE A 42 -6.75 3.85 11.14
CA ILE A 42 -6.45 2.93 12.25
C ILE A 42 -6.35 3.74 13.52
N VAL A 43 -7.32 3.57 14.42
CA VAL A 43 -7.32 4.25 15.72
C VAL A 43 -6.50 3.50 16.76
N ALA A 44 -6.53 2.18 16.71
CA ALA A 44 -5.85 1.34 17.70
C ALA A 44 -5.38 0.00 17.12
N ARG A 45 -4.30 -0.51 17.73
CA ARG A 45 -3.82 -1.90 17.58
C ARG A 45 -3.78 -2.49 18.99
N ILE A 46 -4.65 -3.45 19.27
CA ILE A 46 -4.90 -3.98 20.61
C ILE A 46 -4.65 -5.50 20.61
N PRO A 47 -3.81 -6.04 21.50
CA PRO A 47 -3.56 -7.48 21.54
C PRO A 47 -4.81 -8.29 21.96
N GLU A 48 -5.60 -7.76 22.88
CA GLU A 48 -6.77 -8.43 23.45
C GLU A 48 -8.04 -8.23 22.61
N ARG A 49 -8.67 -9.34 22.19
CA ARG A 49 -9.89 -9.34 21.38
C ARG A 49 -11.04 -8.59 22.05
N GLU A 50 -11.27 -8.87 23.33
CA GLU A 50 -12.40 -8.29 24.07
C GLU A 50 -12.25 -6.78 24.24
N ARG A 51 -11.03 -6.30 24.49
CA ARG A 51 -10.75 -4.86 24.57
C ARG A 51 -10.94 -4.17 23.21
N ALA A 52 -10.51 -4.82 22.11
CA ALA A 52 -10.77 -4.32 20.76
C ALA A 52 -12.27 -4.29 20.44
N LYS A 53 -13.03 -5.31 20.86
CA LYS A 53 -14.49 -5.37 20.70
C LYS A 53 -15.17 -4.24 21.49
N ALA A 54 -14.83 -4.06 22.76
CA ALA A 54 -15.39 -3.00 23.59
C ALA A 54 -15.16 -1.60 22.97
N LEU A 55 -13.94 -1.33 22.49
CA LEU A 55 -13.63 -0.09 21.78
C LEU A 55 -14.50 0.09 20.52
N MET A 56 -14.65 -0.97 19.72
CA MET A 56 -15.50 -0.90 18.52
C MET A 56 -16.96 -0.62 18.86
N ASP A 57 -17.49 -1.23 19.91
CA ASP A 57 -18.88 -1.05 20.32
C ASP A 57 -19.12 0.39 20.81
N THR A 58 -18.24 0.94 21.65
CA THR A 58 -18.30 2.35 22.07
C THR A 58 -18.24 3.32 20.88
N LEU A 59 -17.33 3.10 19.93
CA LEU A 59 -17.23 3.95 18.74
C LEU A 59 -18.48 3.87 17.84
N ARG A 60 -19.14 2.71 17.76
CA ARG A 60 -20.41 2.56 17.04
C ARG A 60 -21.56 3.24 17.75
N GLU A 61 -21.62 3.18 19.08
CA GLU A 61 -22.60 3.91 19.90
C GLU A 61 -22.48 5.43 19.69
N TRP A 62 -21.26 5.94 19.48
CA TRP A 62 -21.01 7.32 19.09
C TRP A 62 -21.39 7.65 17.63
N GLY A 63 -21.83 6.66 16.85
CA GLY A 63 -22.32 6.82 15.49
C GLY A 63 -21.26 6.68 14.39
N HIS A 64 -20.03 6.28 14.72
CA HIS A 64 -18.99 6.01 13.73
C HIS A 64 -19.22 4.69 12.99
N GLY A 65 -18.81 4.63 11.73
CA GLY A 65 -18.60 3.37 11.03
C GLY A 65 -17.30 2.74 11.51
N VAL A 66 -17.36 1.54 12.07
CA VAL A 66 -16.20 0.90 12.72
C VAL A 66 -16.09 -0.56 12.36
N VAL A 67 -14.89 -0.95 11.97
CA VAL A 67 -14.53 -2.34 11.73
C VAL A 67 -13.24 -2.71 12.43
N GLY A 68 -13.07 -4.01 12.63
CA GLY A 68 -11.84 -4.55 13.17
C GLY A 68 -11.62 -5.97 12.69
N CYS A 69 -10.34 -6.32 12.60
CA CYS A 69 -9.83 -7.61 12.15
C CYS A 69 -8.58 -7.99 12.95
N ASP A 70 -8.21 -9.27 12.95
CA ASP A 70 -6.88 -9.66 13.39
C ASP A 70 -5.89 -9.34 12.26
N ALA A 71 -4.77 -8.70 12.58
CA ALA A 71 -3.75 -8.37 11.59
C ALA A 71 -3.27 -9.60 10.80
N ARG A 72 -3.33 -10.80 11.41
CA ARG A 72 -2.93 -12.07 10.79
C ARG A 72 -3.93 -12.60 9.76
N THR A 73 -5.16 -12.10 9.74
CA THR A 73 -6.18 -12.53 8.76
C THR A 73 -6.17 -11.67 7.51
N VAL A 74 -5.35 -10.62 7.47
CA VAL A 74 -5.20 -9.76 6.30
C VAL A 74 -4.01 -10.32 5.52
N PRO A 75 -4.23 -10.88 4.32
CA PRO A 75 -3.12 -11.34 3.49
C PRO A 75 -2.24 -10.14 3.13
N GLY A 76 -0.92 -10.33 3.14
CA GLY A 76 -0.02 -9.37 2.48
C GLY A 76 -0.06 -9.57 0.97
N ALA A 77 0.35 -8.58 0.18
CA ALA A 77 0.41 -8.71 -1.28
C ALA A 77 1.10 -10.01 -1.75
N ALA A 78 2.19 -10.43 -1.10
CA ALA A 78 2.92 -11.66 -1.44
C ALA A 78 2.10 -12.96 -1.27
N ASP A 79 1.08 -12.95 -0.42
CA ASP A 79 0.19 -14.10 -0.18
C ASP A 79 -1.07 -14.04 -1.08
N MET A 80 -1.29 -12.94 -1.80
CA MET A 80 -2.40 -12.77 -2.73
C MET A 80 -2.07 -13.35 -4.11
N HIS A 81 -3.09 -13.84 -4.80
CA HIS A 81 -2.96 -14.19 -6.23
C HIS A 81 -2.72 -12.92 -7.05
N GLN A 82 -1.50 -12.76 -7.56
CA GLN A 82 -1.09 -11.63 -8.41
C GLN A 82 -0.98 -12.09 -9.87
N PRO A 83 -2.03 -11.89 -10.68
CA PRO A 83 -2.04 -12.38 -12.04
C PRO A 83 -1.07 -11.59 -12.91
N ARG A 84 -0.39 -12.33 -13.78
CA ARG A 84 0.43 -11.79 -14.86
C ARG A 84 -0.34 -11.79 -16.17
N GLU A 85 -1.15 -12.80 -16.42
CA GLU A 85 -1.99 -12.94 -17.60
C GLU A 85 -3.46 -13.08 -17.18
N PHE A 86 -4.38 -12.61 -18.02
CA PHE A 86 -5.81 -12.71 -17.79
C PHE A 86 -6.59 -12.80 -19.09
N SER A 87 -7.79 -13.37 -19.04
CA SER A 87 -8.77 -13.33 -20.12
C SER A 87 -10.20 -13.30 -19.55
N PHE A 88 -11.11 -12.69 -20.30
CA PHE A 88 -12.54 -12.72 -20.00
C PHE A 88 -13.23 -13.67 -20.99
N GLU A 89 -13.92 -14.68 -20.48
CA GLU A 89 -14.66 -15.65 -21.27
C GLU A 89 -16.09 -15.75 -20.72
N GLY A 90 -17.00 -14.99 -21.34
CA GLY A 90 -18.38 -14.88 -20.86
C GLY A 90 -18.44 -14.34 -19.43
N GLU A 91 -18.94 -15.15 -18.51
CA GLU A 91 -19.04 -14.81 -17.07
C GLU A 91 -17.80 -15.22 -16.26
N ALA A 92 -16.79 -15.82 -16.90
CA ALA A 92 -15.56 -16.23 -16.23
C ALA A 92 -14.42 -15.24 -16.49
N LEU A 93 -13.68 -14.94 -15.42
CA LEU A 93 -12.38 -14.28 -15.47
C LEU A 93 -11.31 -15.34 -15.19
N HIS A 94 -10.50 -15.61 -16.20
CA HIS A 94 -9.34 -16.51 -16.06
C HIS A 94 -8.10 -15.68 -15.81
N THR A 95 -7.24 -16.19 -14.93
CA THR A 95 -5.99 -15.54 -14.56
C THR A 95 -4.89 -16.55 -14.37
N GLU A 96 -3.65 -16.15 -14.68
CA GLU A 96 -2.44 -16.95 -14.45
C GLU A 96 -1.36 -16.06 -13.84
N ASP A 97 -0.72 -16.50 -12.76
CA ASP A 97 0.34 -15.76 -12.06
C ASP A 97 1.75 -16.05 -12.62
N HIS A 98 2.78 -15.51 -11.97
CA HIS A 98 4.18 -15.74 -12.34
C HIS A 98 4.66 -17.19 -12.12
N ALA A 99 3.99 -17.95 -11.25
CA ALA A 99 4.27 -19.35 -10.97
C ALA A 99 3.42 -20.29 -11.83
N HIS A 100 2.74 -19.77 -12.87
CA HIS A 100 1.80 -20.49 -13.73
C HIS A 100 0.62 -21.12 -12.97
N GLN A 101 0.30 -20.60 -11.78
CA GLN A 101 -0.91 -20.98 -11.06
C GLN A 101 -2.11 -20.29 -11.71
N ARG A 102 -3.12 -21.09 -12.04
CA ARG A 102 -4.34 -20.62 -12.68
C ARG A 102 -5.44 -20.46 -11.65
N ALA A 103 -6.14 -19.34 -11.73
CA ALA A 103 -7.37 -19.11 -10.99
C ALA A 103 -8.48 -18.70 -11.96
N THR A 104 -9.65 -19.30 -11.77
CA THR A 104 -10.88 -18.90 -12.45
C THR A 104 -11.80 -18.27 -11.41
N SER A 105 -12.35 -17.12 -11.75
CA SER A 105 -13.35 -16.43 -10.92
C SER A 105 -14.63 -16.27 -11.73
N HIS A 106 -15.75 -16.62 -11.14
CA HIS A 106 -17.04 -16.44 -11.79
C HIS A 106 -17.65 -15.09 -11.41
N LEU A 107 -18.43 -14.52 -12.32
CA LEU A 107 -19.16 -13.26 -12.09
C LEU A 107 -19.97 -13.30 -10.78
N SER A 108 -20.60 -14.43 -10.47
CA SER A 108 -21.37 -14.62 -9.24
C SER A 108 -20.55 -14.52 -7.95
N GLU A 109 -19.22 -14.69 -8.03
CA GLU A 109 -18.31 -14.61 -6.89
C GLU A 109 -17.74 -13.20 -6.69
N ALA A 110 -17.80 -12.34 -7.72
CA ALA A 110 -17.27 -10.98 -7.65
C ALA A 110 -18.06 -10.14 -6.64
N TYR A 111 -17.41 -9.77 -5.54
CA TYR A 111 -18.06 -9.09 -4.42
C TYR A 111 -17.71 -7.61 -4.36
N ALA A 112 -16.43 -7.27 -4.47
CA ALA A 112 -15.96 -5.89 -4.46
C ALA A 112 -14.70 -5.70 -5.31
N LEU A 113 -14.57 -4.50 -5.86
CA LEU A 113 -13.41 -3.99 -6.57
C LEU A 113 -12.91 -2.75 -5.82
N VAL A 114 -11.72 -2.82 -5.24
CA VAL A 114 -11.08 -1.66 -4.62
C VAL A 114 -9.92 -1.23 -5.50
N HIS A 115 -9.97 0.01 -5.98
CA HIS A 115 -8.94 0.63 -6.80
C HIS A 115 -8.06 1.54 -5.94
N ALA A 116 -6.76 1.31 -5.96
CA ALA A 116 -5.79 2.00 -5.13
C ALA A 116 -4.56 2.48 -5.91
N MET A 117 -3.87 3.46 -5.33
CA MET A 117 -2.55 3.92 -5.77
C MET A 117 -1.50 3.57 -4.72
N VAL A 118 -0.50 2.79 -5.10
CA VAL A 118 0.67 2.47 -4.28
C VAL A 118 1.83 3.35 -4.68
N LEU A 119 2.57 3.83 -3.68
CA LEU A 119 3.70 4.73 -3.87
C LEU A 119 4.91 4.16 -3.15
N ALA A 120 6.02 4.08 -3.87
CA ALA A 120 7.31 3.66 -3.36
C ALA A 120 8.33 4.77 -3.61
N ASP A 121 9.00 5.21 -2.55
CA ASP A 121 10.09 6.16 -2.61
C ASP A 121 11.40 5.41 -2.32
N HIS A 122 12.36 5.53 -3.24
CA HIS A 122 13.70 4.99 -3.12
C HIS A 122 14.70 6.15 -3.08
N GLN A 123 15.28 6.40 -1.91
CA GLN A 123 16.35 7.37 -1.72
C GLN A 123 17.69 6.64 -1.73
N SER A 124 18.64 7.10 -2.54
CA SER A 124 20.02 6.59 -2.55
C SER A 124 21.01 7.72 -2.33
N THR A 125 21.93 7.52 -1.39
CA THR A 125 23.08 8.39 -1.16
C THR A 125 24.35 7.66 -1.53
N LYS A 126 25.07 8.18 -2.50
CA LYS A 126 26.34 7.64 -2.99
C LYS A 126 27.48 8.59 -2.63
N GLU A 127 28.35 8.15 -1.73
CA GLU A 127 29.59 8.84 -1.40
C GLU A 127 30.75 8.22 -2.18
N GLN A 128 31.38 8.98 -3.06
CA GLN A 128 32.61 8.59 -3.74
C GLN A 128 33.80 9.38 -3.19
N THR A 129 34.72 8.67 -2.55
CA THR A 129 36.02 9.20 -2.14
C THR A 129 37.08 8.86 -3.18
N ARG A 130 37.57 9.87 -3.88
CA ARG A 130 38.74 9.75 -4.77
C ARG A 130 39.99 10.29 -4.08
N LYS A 131 41.09 9.54 -4.15
CA LYS A 131 42.43 10.04 -3.82
C LYS A 131 43.13 10.38 -5.13
N SER A 132 43.52 11.63 -5.32
CA SER A 132 44.32 12.07 -6.47
C SER A 132 45.67 12.58 -6.03
N PHE A 133 46.68 12.46 -6.90
CA PHE A 133 48.00 13.02 -6.67
C PHE A 133 47.95 14.56 -6.77
N SER A 134 48.52 15.27 -5.80
CA SER A 134 48.60 16.73 -5.83
C SER A 134 50.03 17.18 -6.09
N ALA A 135 50.35 17.40 -7.38
CA ALA A 135 51.66 17.91 -7.80
C ALA A 135 51.99 19.26 -7.15
N ALA A 136 51.01 20.16 -7.04
CA ALA A 136 51.18 21.47 -6.39
C ALA A 136 51.58 21.36 -4.92
N ARG A 137 50.99 20.43 -4.14
CA ARG A 137 51.41 20.19 -2.76
C ARG A 137 52.79 19.52 -2.70
N ALA A 138 53.08 18.58 -3.60
CA ALA A 138 54.38 17.91 -3.64
C ALA A 138 55.55 18.87 -3.91
N VAL A 139 55.33 19.89 -4.75
CA VAL A 139 56.32 20.97 -4.99
C VAL A 139 56.51 21.84 -3.74
N LEU A 140 55.43 22.21 -3.05
CA LEU A 140 55.50 23.03 -1.83
C LEU A 140 56.14 22.30 -0.64
N THR A 141 56.06 20.97 -0.59
CA THR A 141 56.60 20.15 0.51
C THR A 141 57.94 19.48 0.19
N GLY A 142 58.68 19.98 -0.82
CA GLY A 142 60.04 19.51 -1.11
C GLY A 142 60.14 18.07 -1.64
N GLY A 143 59.16 17.61 -2.44
CA GLY A 143 59.20 16.30 -3.10
C GLY A 143 58.42 15.19 -2.40
N MET A 144 57.77 15.46 -1.27
CA MET A 144 56.90 14.47 -0.61
C MET A 144 55.56 14.30 -1.36
N VAL A 145 55.26 13.07 -1.77
CA VAL A 145 54.00 12.72 -2.47
C VAL A 145 52.80 12.88 -1.53
N MET A 146 52.03 13.97 -1.72
CA MET A 146 50.82 14.23 -0.95
C MET A 146 49.57 13.89 -1.79
N THR A 147 48.80 12.88 -1.35
CA THR A 147 47.50 12.56 -1.95
C THR A 147 46.41 13.53 -1.47
N ARG A 148 45.68 14.14 -2.40
CA ARG A 148 44.45 14.90 -2.13
C ARG A 148 43.27 13.93 -2.05
N LYS A 149 42.57 13.90 -0.93
CA LYS A 149 41.30 13.19 -0.78
C LYS A 149 40.17 14.16 -1.19
N SER A 150 39.29 13.72 -2.08
CA SER A 150 38.06 14.44 -2.45
C SER A 150 36.87 13.49 -2.26
N THR A 151 35.87 13.92 -1.50
CA THR A 151 34.62 13.19 -1.31
C THR A 151 33.52 13.89 -2.10
N THR A 152 32.83 13.15 -2.96
CA THR A 152 31.65 13.60 -3.69
C THR A 152 30.45 12.82 -3.19
N THR A 153 29.48 13.51 -2.62
CA THR A 153 28.20 12.91 -2.18
C THR A 153 27.13 13.22 -3.21
N THR A 154 26.51 12.18 -3.76
CA THR A 154 25.39 12.29 -4.71
C THR A 154 24.14 11.75 -4.04
N HIS A 155 23.11 12.58 -3.96
CA HIS A 155 21.77 12.18 -3.52
C HIS A 155 20.89 11.96 -4.74
N SER A 156 20.21 10.82 -4.80
CA SER A 156 19.21 10.49 -5.82
C SER A 156 17.94 10.04 -5.12
N THR A 157 16.79 10.59 -5.53
CA THR A 157 15.47 10.17 -5.07
C THR A 157 14.69 9.72 -6.29
N THR A 158 14.19 8.50 -6.25
CA THR A 158 13.27 7.94 -7.26
C THR A 158 11.95 7.68 -6.57
N SER A 159 10.87 8.25 -7.10
CA SER A 159 9.51 7.97 -6.64
C SER A 159 8.79 7.21 -7.75
N GLU A 160 8.21 6.07 -7.41
CA GLU A 160 7.41 5.24 -8.30
C GLU A 160 5.97 5.20 -7.79
N SER A 161 5.03 5.26 -8.73
CA SER A 161 3.60 5.09 -8.47
C SER A 161 3.03 3.95 -9.29
N GLU A 162 2.22 3.10 -8.67
CA GLU A 162 1.60 1.94 -9.29
C GLU A 162 0.11 1.89 -8.95
N GLU A 163 -0.75 1.78 -9.96
CA GLU A 163 -2.16 1.49 -9.76
C GLU A 163 -2.39 0.00 -9.46
N ARG A 164 -3.30 -0.28 -8.53
CA ARG A 164 -3.68 -1.63 -8.14
C ARG A 164 -5.19 -1.79 -8.00
N ILE A 165 -5.71 -2.96 -8.40
CA ILE A 165 -7.11 -3.33 -8.20
C ILE A 165 -7.18 -4.62 -7.41
N TYR A 166 -7.90 -4.59 -6.29
CA TYR A 166 -8.25 -5.75 -5.49
C TYR A 166 -9.62 -6.24 -5.93
N LEU A 167 -9.69 -7.43 -6.52
CA LEU A 167 -10.94 -8.14 -6.74
C LEU A 167 -11.19 -9.09 -5.56
N PHE A 168 -12.09 -8.66 -4.68
CA PHE A 168 -12.56 -9.48 -3.58
C PHE A 168 -13.65 -10.43 -4.04
N ARG A 169 -13.48 -11.70 -3.70
CA ARG A 169 -14.39 -12.78 -4.06
C ARG A 169 -15.15 -13.26 -2.83
N ARG A 170 -16.41 -13.61 -3.01
CA ARG A 170 -17.26 -14.16 -1.97
C ARG A 170 -17.79 -15.51 -2.40
N SER A 171 -17.45 -16.53 -1.62
CA SER A 171 -18.03 -17.87 -1.74
C SER A 171 -18.83 -18.15 -0.47
N GLY A 172 -20.16 -18.19 -0.62
CA GLY A 172 -21.09 -18.29 0.51
C GLY A 172 -20.98 -17.10 1.47
N SER A 173 -20.78 -17.39 2.76
CA SER A 173 -20.66 -16.39 3.83
C SER A 173 -19.24 -15.85 4.03
N ARG A 174 -18.23 -16.44 3.37
CA ARG A 174 -16.81 -16.11 3.59
C ARG A 174 -16.29 -15.19 2.47
N LEU A 175 -15.61 -14.13 2.89
CA LEU A 175 -14.75 -13.34 2.01
C LEU A 175 -13.44 -14.11 1.80
N GLY A 176 -13.12 -14.44 0.55
CA GLY A 176 -11.88 -15.10 0.20
C GLY A 176 -10.72 -14.11 0.03
N ASP A 177 -9.52 -14.63 -0.19
CA ASP A 177 -8.35 -13.80 -0.49
C ASP A 177 -8.55 -13.10 -1.86
N PRO A 178 -8.23 -11.81 -1.94
CA PRO A 178 -8.44 -11.04 -3.16
C PRO A 178 -7.46 -11.46 -4.25
N ILE A 179 -7.88 -11.25 -5.51
CA ILE A 179 -6.96 -11.22 -6.65
C ILE A 179 -6.43 -9.79 -6.76
N LEU A 180 -5.11 -9.64 -6.82
CA LEU A 180 -4.43 -8.34 -6.81
C LEU A 180 -3.84 -8.03 -8.19
N PHE A 181 -4.54 -7.22 -8.97
CA PHE A 181 -4.06 -6.72 -10.26
C PHE A 181 -3.07 -5.58 -10.05
N CYS A 182 -1.80 -5.79 -10.41
CA CYS A 182 -0.72 -4.82 -10.30
C CYS A 182 -0.36 -4.24 -11.68
N GLN A 183 -0.45 -2.91 -11.85
CA GLN A 183 -0.26 -2.25 -13.15
C GLN A 183 1.06 -2.64 -13.85
N HIS A 184 2.16 -2.77 -13.11
CA HIS A 184 3.48 -3.03 -13.70
C HIS A 184 3.79 -4.52 -13.88
N GLN A 185 2.96 -5.43 -13.37
CA GLN A 185 3.17 -6.88 -13.47
C GLN A 185 2.34 -7.54 -14.59
N LEU A 186 1.26 -6.88 -15.02
CA LEU A 186 0.31 -7.43 -15.98
C LEU A 186 0.83 -7.42 -17.42
N ARG A 187 0.47 -8.48 -18.15
CA ARG A 187 0.46 -8.53 -19.60
C ARG A 187 -0.96 -8.23 -20.08
N TYR A 188 -1.11 -7.14 -20.81
CA TYR A 188 -2.41 -6.61 -21.22
C TYR A 188 -2.98 -7.23 -22.50
N THR A 189 -2.38 -8.31 -23.01
CA THR A 189 -2.86 -9.02 -24.20
C THR A 189 -4.30 -9.54 -24.03
N GLY A 190 -4.73 -9.80 -22.79
CA GLY A 190 -6.11 -10.15 -22.44
C GLY A 190 -7.17 -9.10 -22.76
N LEU A 191 -6.77 -7.84 -23.01
CA LEU A 191 -7.69 -6.77 -23.42
C LEU A 191 -7.99 -6.78 -24.92
N GLY A 192 -7.22 -7.51 -25.73
CA GLY A 192 -7.34 -7.50 -27.18
C GLY A 192 -7.29 -6.08 -27.76
N ALA A 193 -8.34 -5.69 -28.48
CA ALA A 193 -8.44 -4.37 -29.11
C ALA A 193 -8.55 -3.19 -28.12
N ALA A 194 -8.88 -3.45 -26.84
CA ALA A 194 -8.94 -2.43 -25.81
C ALA A 194 -7.58 -2.14 -25.15
N MET A 195 -6.52 -2.86 -25.53
CA MET A 195 -5.16 -2.60 -25.04
C MET A 195 -4.68 -1.21 -25.48
N GLY A 196 -4.21 -0.40 -24.53
CA GLY A 196 -3.71 0.94 -24.79
C GLY A 196 -2.25 0.97 -25.26
N HIS A 197 -1.73 2.17 -25.51
CA HIS A 197 -0.34 2.38 -25.91
C HIS A 197 0.62 2.47 -24.72
N SER A 198 0.09 2.59 -23.50
CA SER A 198 0.84 2.57 -22.25
C SER A 198 0.26 1.59 -21.23
N SER A 199 1.04 1.26 -20.19
CA SER A 199 0.56 0.46 -19.06
C SER A 199 -0.59 1.16 -18.34
N HIS A 200 -0.54 2.48 -18.22
CA HIS A 200 -1.59 3.29 -17.58
C HIS A 200 -2.91 3.23 -18.36
N GLU A 201 -2.86 3.46 -19.69
CA GLU A 201 -4.07 3.34 -20.54
C GLU A 201 -4.64 1.92 -20.52
N SER A 202 -3.77 0.90 -20.57
CA SER A 202 -4.20 -0.49 -20.51
C SER A 202 -4.79 -0.84 -19.15
N PHE A 203 -4.26 -0.32 -18.05
CA PHE A 203 -4.82 -0.53 -16.71
C PHE A 203 -6.18 0.18 -16.54
N ALA A 204 -6.34 1.37 -17.11
CA ALA A 204 -7.64 2.06 -17.15
C ALA A 204 -8.67 1.27 -17.98
N ALA A 205 -8.27 0.67 -19.10
CA ALA A 205 -9.11 -0.22 -19.90
C ALA A 205 -9.50 -1.49 -19.12
N LEU A 206 -8.54 -2.13 -18.44
CA LEU A 206 -8.79 -3.26 -17.54
C LEU A 206 -9.78 -2.89 -16.43
N THR A 207 -9.60 -1.73 -15.80
CA THR A 207 -10.52 -1.22 -14.76
C THR A 207 -11.95 -1.13 -15.30
N THR A 208 -12.10 -0.56 -16.49
CA THR A 208 -13.39 -0.41 -17.18
C THR A 208 -14.00 -1.77 -17.47
N GLN A 209 -13.21 -2.72 -17.97
CA GLN A 209 -13.65 -4.07 -18.29
C GLN A 209 -14.04 -4.88 -17.04
N LEU A 210 -13.27 -4.81 -15.94
CA LEU A 210 -13.61 -5.45 -14.66
C LEU A 210 -14.93 -4.91 -14.10
N ARG A 211 -15.15 -3.60 -14.18
CA ARG A 211 -16.41 -2.97 -13.73
C ARG A 211 -17.59 -3.36 -14.61
N ALA A 212 -17.39 -3.46 -15.93
CA ALA A 212 -18.42 -3.91 -16.85
C ALA A 212 -18.73 -5.40 -16.66
N TRP A 213 -17.70 -6.21 -16.39
CA TRP A 213 -17.83 -7.64 -16.11
C TRP A 213 -18.60 -7.87 -14.81
N ALA A 214 -18.27 -7.16 -13.72
CA ALA A 214 -18.90 -7.29 -12.41
C ALA A 214 -19.71 -6.03 -12.00
N PRO A 215 -20.83 -5.70 -12.69
CA PRO A 215 -21.57 -4.46 -12.46
C PRO A 215 -22.28 -4.40 -11.09
N ARG A 216 -22.46 -5.56 -10.45
CA ARG A 216 -23.06 -5.67 -9.11
C ARG A 216 -22.03 -5.66 -7.98
N ALA A 217 -20.73 -5.76 -8.29
CA ALA A 217 -19.69 -5.69 -7.28
C ALA A 217 -19.59 -4.25 -6.75
N TYR A 218 -19.40 -4.11 -5.45
CA TYR A 218 -19.13 -2.81 -4.85
C TYR A 218 -17.81 -2.25 -5.40
N TYR A 219 -17.81 -1.02 -5.91
CA TYR A 219 -16.61 -0.37 -6.45
C TYR A 219 -16.23 0.83 -5.57
N ASP A 220 -14.96 0.89 -5.18
CA ASP A 220 -14.40 2.00 -4.40
C ASP A 220 -13.03 2.39 -4.95
N ASP A 221 -12.80 3.68 -5.19
CA ASP A 221 -11.51 4.22 -5.63
C ASP A 221 -10.92 5.27 -4.68
N GLN A 222 -11.38 5.30 -3.43
CA GLN A 222 -10.96 6.30 -2.45
C GLN A 222 -9.44 6.22 -2.17
N LEU A 223 -8.88 5.00 -2.23
CA LEU A 223 -7.46 4.73 -2.02
C LEU A 223 -6.58 5.15 -3.20
N ARG A 224 -7.18 5.39 -4.37
CA ARG A 224 -6.49 6.00 -5.52
C ARG A 224 -6.45 7.51 -5.40
N GLN A 225 -7.53 8.11 -4.91
CA GLN A 225 -7.69 9.56 -4.83
C GLN A 225 -6.98 10.18 -3.62
N THR A 226 -6.92 9.45 -2.50
CA THR A 226 -6.33 9.99 -1.26
C THR A 226 -5.04 9.28 -0.89
N ARG A 227 -3.93 10.03 -0.95
CA ARG A 227 -2.59 9.51 -0.69
C ARG A 227 -2.40 9.14 0.79
N ARG A 228 -2.10 7.87 1.05
CA ARG A 228 -1.61 7.40 2.36
C ARG A 228 -0.12 7.68 2.52
N LYS A 229 0.30 8.01 3.75
CA LYS A 229 1.72 8.22 4.09
C LYS A 229 2.51 6.95 3.81
N THR A 230 3.70 7.10 3.23
CA THR A 230 4.66 6.00 3.09
C THR A 230 5.24 5.66 4.47
N THR A 231 5.55 4.38 4.63
CA THR A 231 6.20 3.84 5.83
C THR A 231 7.56 3.32 5.43
N PHE A 232 8.53 3.47 6.32
CA PHE A 232 9.86 2.88 6.13
C PHE A 232 9.75 1.36 5.95
N GLU A 233 10.35 0.83 4.88
CA GLU A 233 10.39 -0.60 4.61
C GLU A 233 11.78 -1.17 4.86
N ALA A 234 12.82 -0.52 4.35
CA ALA A 234 14.19 -1.03 4.45
C ALA A 234 15.23 0.08 4.34
N ALA A 235 16.40 -0.19 4.92
CA ALA A 235 17.63 0.55 4.65
C ALA A 235 18.72 -0.45 4.28
N THR A 236 19.47 -0.15 3.23
CA THR A 236 20.65 -0.94 2.85
C THR A 236 21.89 -0.06 2.82
N THR A 237 23.04 -0.64 3.13
CA THR A 237 24.33 0.05 3.03
C THR A 237 25.34 -0.90 2.42
N ALA A 238 25.95 -0.49 1.33
CA ALA A 238 27.00 -1.21 0.64
C ALA A 238 28.24 -0.31 0.54
N SER A 239 29.39 -0.81 0.94
CA SER A 239 30.66 -0.10 0.80
C SER A 239 31.66 -0.94 0.02
N SER A 240 32.27 -0.37 -1.02
CA SER A 240 33.40 -0.99 -1.72
C SER A 240 34.43 0.07 -2.11
N LYS A 241 35.72 -0.20 -1.83
CA LYS A 241 36.91 0.61 -2.19
C LYS A 241 36.62 2.11 -2.45
N GLY A 242 36.38 2.86 -1.38
CA GLY A 242 36.21 4.32 -1.45
C GLY A 242 34.85 4.80 -1.95
N THR A 243 33.92 3.91 -2.28
CA THR A 243 32.52 4.24 -2.55
C THR A 243 31.62 3.64 -1.47
N ALA A 244 30.82 4.46 -0.81
CA ALA A 244 29.73 4.02 0.05
C ALA A 244 28.41 4.36 -0.64
N VAL A 245 27.47 3.43 -0.67
CA VAL A 245 26.11 3.62 -1.13
C VAL A 245 25.19 3.24 0.01
N SER A 246 24.37 4.16 0.47
CA SER A 246 23.21 3.86 1.32
C SER A 246 21.94 4.04 0.50
N SER A 247 20.94 3.20 0.75
CA SER A 247 19.60 3.43 0.26
C SER A 247 18.56 3.25 1.34
N VAL A 248 17.48 4.01 1.24
CA VAL A 248 16.29 3.91 2.08
C VAL A 248 15.09 3.74 1.16
N THR A 249 14.29 2.71 1.42
CA THR A 249 13.04 2.43 0.72
C THR A 249 11.88 2.65 1.67
N SER A 250 10.89 3.41 1.23
CA SER A 250 9.63 3.58 1.93
C SER A 250 8.46 3.38 0.97
N SER A 251 7.43 2.68 1.40
CA SER A 251 6.23 2.42 0.61
C SER A 251 4.98 2.45 1.46
N ASN A 252 3.84 2.68 0.83
CA ASN A 252 2.53 2.58 1.46
C ASN A 252 1.79 1.26 1.14
N ALA A 253 2.41 0.33 0.39
CA ALA A 253 1.78 -0.89 -0.11
C ALA A 253 1.04 -1.69 0.98
N SER A 254 1.75 -2.08 2.05
CA SER A 254 1.14 -2.85 3.16
C SER A 254 -0.01 -2.09 3.85
N GLY A 255 0.07 -0.75 3.89
CA GLY A 255 -1.00 0.11 4.42
C GLY A 255 -2.21 0.17 3.51
N VAL A 256 -2.00 0.09 2.18
CA VAL A 256 -3.05 0.01 1.17
C VAL A 256 -3.73 -1.35 1.20
N ASP A 257 -2.99 -2.46 1.27
CA ASP A 257 -3.53 -3.82 1.39
C ASP A 257 -4.53 -3.92 2.55
N LEU A 258 -4.10 -3.44 3.72
CA LEU A 258 -4.93 -3.39 4.92
C LEU A 258 -6.15 -2.47 4.74
N ALA A 259 -5.99 -1.30 4.14
CA ALA A 259 -7.10 -0.37 3.94
C ALA A 259 -8.15 -0.95 2.98
N ALA A 260 -7.73 -1.60 1.89
CA ALA A 260 -8.64 -2.25 0.95
C ALA A 260 -9.46 -3.35 1.65
N TYR A 261 -8.81 -4.17 2.48
CA TYR A 261 -9.48 -5.19 3.29
C TYR A 261 -10.50 -4.60 4.27
N LEU A 262 -10.15 -3.50 4.94
CA LEU A 262 -11.03 -2.82 5.89
C LEU A 262 -12.24 -2.17 5.19
N ILE A 263 -12.09 -1.61 3.99
CA ILE A 263 -13.19 -1.05 3.19
C ILE A 263 -14.22 -2.12 2.86
N VAL A 264 -13.78 -3.28 2.34
CA VAL A 264 -14.69 -4.36 1.97
C VAL A 264 -15.34 -4.99 3.21
N MET A 265 -14.60 -5.10 4.31
CA MET A 265 -15.17 -5.51 5.59
C MET A 265 -16.26 -4.54 6.07
N ALA A 266 -16.03 -3.23 5.93
CA ALA A 266 -17.01 -2.22 6.31
C ALA A 266 -18.26 -2.28 5.44
N HIS A 267 -18.09 -2.43 4.12
CA HIS A 267 -19.19 -2.63 3.20
C HIS A 267 -20.03 -3.85 3.60
N SER A 268 -19.38 -4.99 3.88
CA SER A 268 -20.07 -6.23 4.27
C SER A 268 -20.85 -6.15 5.59
N ARG A 269 -20.51 -5.18 6.45
CA ARG A 269 -21.11 -4.99 7.78
C ARG A 269 -22.00 -3.74 7.86
N GLY A 270 -22.25 -3.04 6.74
CA GLY A 270 -23.01 -1.79 6.73
C GLY A 270 -22.36 -0.68 7.56
N GLN A 271 -21.02 -0.61 7.55
CA GLN A 271 -20.23 0.35 8.35
C GLN A 271 -19.53 1.41 7.48
N LEU A 272 -19.93 1.56 6.20
CA LEU A 272 -19.47 2.66 5.34
C LEU A 272 -20.26 3.94 5.56
#